data_AF-A0A7W7W393-F1
#
_entry.id   AF-A0A7W7W393-F1
#
_cell.length_a   1.000
_cell.length_b   1.000
_cell.length_c   1.000
_cell.angle_alpha   90.00
_cell.angle_beta   90.00
_cell.angle_gamma   90.00
#
_symmetry.space_group_name_H-M   'P 1'
#
loop_
_entity.id
_entity.type
_entity.pdbx_description
1 polymer ?
#
loop_
_entity_poly.entity_id
_entity_poly.type
_entity_poly.pdbx_seq_one_letter_code
_entity_poly.pdbx_strand_id
1 'polypeptide(L)'
;MLMFSVIGEGSDTLEIRLRWGPSKPDMTLSLQSVFYLSFGREPFTLVPGAWDPILDRITATTLMPSDDPWPPRVPLEIARTPELPPLLWVRAEGPTQLDVVAAIATVSEEARR
;
A
#
# COMPACT_ATOMS: atom_id res chain seq x y z
N MET A 1 -7.71 8.94 -14.30
CA MET A 1 -7.14 9.46 -13.04
C MET A 1 -7.30 8.38 -12.00
N LEU A 2 -6.20 7.93 -11.40
CA LEU A 2 -6.20 6.94 -10.33
C LEU A 2 -6.19 7.70 -9.00
N MET A 3 -7.17 7.45 -8.16
CA MET A 3 -7.33 8.05 -6.85
C MET A 3 -7.11 6.97 -5.79
N PHE A 4 -6.54 7.34 -4.64
CA PHE A 4 -6.39 6.43 -3.51
C PHE A 4 -6.91 7.01 -2.21
N SER A 5 -7.47 6.14 -1.37
CA SER A 5 -7.84 6.47 0.01
C SER A 5 -7.50 5.31 0.93
N VAL A 6 -6.97 5.64 2.11
CA VAL A 6 -6.84 4.67 3.21
C VAL A 6 -8.16 4.65 3.95
N ILE A 7 -8.83 3.50 3.98
CA ILE A 7 -10.19 3.36 4.52
C ILE A 7 -10.22 2.62 5.87
N GLY A 8 -9.10 2.03 6.29
CA GLY A 8 -8.94 1.41 7.60
C GLY A 8 -7.46 1.12 7.89
N GLU A 9 -7.03 1.46 9.11
CA GLU A 9 -5.71 1.13 9.66
C GLU A 9 -5.94 0.42 11.00
N GLY A 10 -5.51 -0.85 11.06
CA GLY A 10 -5.47 -1.66 12.28
C GLY A 10 -4.03 -1.89 12.71
N SER A 11 -3.81 -2.61 13.83
CA SER A 11 -2.46 -2.87 14.34
C SER A 11 -1.54 -3.59 13.35
N ASP A 12 -2.11 -4.38 12.42
CA ASP A 12 -1.38 -5.19 11.44
C ASP A 12 -2.09 -5.28 10.08
N THR A 13 -3.12 -4.46 9.85
CA THR A 13 -3.94 -4.47 8.63
C THR A 13 -4.06 -3.08 8.04
N LEU A 14 -4.02 -2.98 6.71
CA LEU A 14 -4.23 -1.74 5.98
C LEU A 14 -5.15 -1.98 4.79
N GLU A 15 -6.20 -1.17 4.68
CA GLU A 15 -7.11 -1.19 3.54
C GLU A 15 -6.98 0.08 2.70
N ILE A 16 -6.73 -0.12 1.40
CA ILE A 16 -6.56 0.94 0.42
C ILE A 16 -7.61 0.77 -0.66
N ARG A 17 -8.41 1.81 -0.89
CA ARG A 17 -9.32 1.87 -2.03
C ARG A 17 -8.64 2.58 -3.19
N LEU A 18 -8.77 2.00 -4.38
CA LEU A 18 -8.25 2.50 -5.65
C LEU A 18 -9.42 2.79 -6.58
N ARG A 19 -9.54 4.02 -7.05
CA ARG A 19 -10.59 4.45 -7.98
C ARG A 19 -9.98 4.96 -9.27
N TRP A 20 -10.33 4.36 -10.40
CA TRP A 20 -9.86 4.82 -11.71
C TRP A 20 -11.02 5.39 -12.54
N GLY A 21 -11.50 6.56 -12.12
CA GLY A 21 -12.55 7.31 -12.83
C GLY A 21 -13.85 6.52 -13.04
N PRO A 22 -14.85 7.10 -13.71
CA PRO A 22 -16.18 6.50 -13.84
C PRO A 22 -16.22 5.29 -14.78
N SER A 23 -15.19 5.05 -15.61
CA SER A 23 -15.18 3.98 -16.61
C SER A 23 -14.51 2.68 -16.17
N LYS A 24 -13.81 2.65 -15.02
CA LYS A 24 -13.18 1.44 -14.49
C LYS A 24 -13.72 1.10 -13.11
N PRO A 25 -13.83 -0.18 -12.75
CA PRO A 25 -14.29 -0.56 -11.43
C PRO A 25 -13.38 0.00 -10.33
N ASP A 26 -13.97 0.26 -9.17
CA ASP A 26 -13.21 0.57 -7.97
C ASP A 26 -12.61 -0.74 -7.45
N MET A 27 -11.40 -0.68 -6.91
CA MET A 27 -10.69 -1.83 -6.36
C MET A 27 -10.35 -1.55 -4.89
N THR A 28 -10.32 -2.60 -4.08
CA THR A 28 -9.82 -2.55 -2.72
C THR A 28 -8.62 -3.48 -2.59
N LEU A 29 -7.51 -2.93 -2.13
CA LEU A 29 -6.31 -3.64 -1.75
C LEU A 29 -6.29 -3.77 -0.22
N SER A 30 -6.45 -4.99 0.28
CA SER A 30 -6.36 -5.31 1.70
C SER A 30 -5.01 -5.95 1.98
N LEU A 31 -4.22 -5.32 2.84
CA LEU A 31 -2.90 -5.76 3.27
C LEU A 31 -2.98 -6.25 4.71
N GLN A 32 -2.39 -7.40 5.00
CA GLN A 32 -2.41 -8.01 6.34
C GLN A 32 -1.02 -8.47 6.75
N SER A 33 -0.81 -8.55 8.07
CA SER A 33 0.51 -8.74 8.67
C SER A 33 1.48 -7.69 8.13
N VAL A 34 1.13 -6.42 8.34
CA VAL A 34 1.94 -5.26 7.93
C VAL A 34 3.16 -5.17 8.84
N PHE A 35 4.35 -5.21 8.24
CA PHE A 35 5.65 -5.07 8.91
C PHE A 35 6.13 -3.62 8.90
N TYR A 36 5.79 -2.88 7.85
CA TYR A 36 6.21 -1.51 7.65
C TYR A 36 5.14 -0.72 6.91
N LEU A 37 4.91 0.50 7.36
CA LEU A 37 4.04 1.48 6.72
C LEU A 37 4.68 2.85 6.83
N SER A 38 4.78 3.56 5.71
CA SER A 38 5.27 4.93 5.68
C SER A 38 4.56 5.76 4.62
N PHE A 39 4.31 7.02 4.97
CA PHE A 39 3.76 8.03 4.08
C PHE A 39 4.83 9.11 3.86
N GLY A 40 5.26 9.31 2.61
CA GLY A 40 6.37 10.24 2.28
C GLY A 40 5.99 11.72 2.35
N ARG A 41 4.69 12.03 2.30
CA ARG A 41 4.10 13.32 2.70
C ARG A 41 2.86 12.98 3.51
N GLU A 42 2.62 13.69 4.62
CA GLU A 42 1.34 13.62 5.31
C GLU A 42 0.26 13.74 4.23
N PRO A 43 -0.60 12.71 4.05
CA PRO A 43 -1.69 12.83 3.09
C PRO A 43 -2.45 14.05 3.55
N PHE A 44 -2.45 15.10 2.72
CA PHE A 44 -3.11 16.37 3.00
C PHE A 44 -4.41 16.04 3.68
N THR A 45 -4.40 16.33 4.98
CA THR A 45 -5.45 16.18 5.97
C THR A 45 -6.61 15.34 5.46
N LEU A 46 -6.83 14.16 6.06
CA LEU A 46 -8.05 13.34 5.98
C LEU A 46 -9.30 14.19 6.38
N VAL A 47 -9.55 15.25 5.64
CA VAL A 47 -10.64 16.19 5.74
C VAL A 47 -11.71 15.58 4.86
N PRO A 48 -12.87 15.25 5.41
CA PRO A 48 -14.01 14.86 4.61
C PRO A 48 -14.25 15.92 3.52
N GLY A 49 -14.06 15.56 2.25
CA GLY A 49 -14.18 16.47 1.11
C GLY A 49 -12.87 16.99 0.51
N ALA A 50 -11.70 16.63 1.06
CA ALA A 50 -10.43 16.75 0.35
C ALA A 50 -10.43 15.75 -0.83
N TRP A 51 -9.92 16.18 -1.98
CA TRP A 51 -9.90 15.37 -3.19
C TRP A 51 -8.95 14.20 -2.98
N ASP A 52 -9.38 12.96 -3.27
CA ASP A 52 -8.51 11.80 -3.11
C ASP A 52 -7.21 12.04 -3.90
N PRO A 53 -6.04 11.90 -3.25
CA PRO A 53 -4.77 12.14 -3.91
C PRO A 53 -4.61 11.26 -5.16
N ILE A 54 -4.15 11.89 -6.24
CA ILE A 54 -3.97 11.25 -7.54
C ILE A 54 -2.69 10.43 -7.49
N LEU A 55 -2.74 9.12 -7.76
CA LEU A 55 -1.54 8.31 -7.95
C LEU A 55 -1.10 8.34 -9.40
N ASP A 56 0.20 8.51 -9.60
CA ASP A 56 0.84 8.31 -10.89
C ASP A 56 1.07 6.82 -11.15
N ARG A 57 1.47 6.08 -10.09
CA ARG A 57 1.83 4.67 -10.19
C ARG A 57 1.59 3.93 -8.88
N ILE A 58 1.17 2.67 -9.00
CA ILE A 58 1.26 1.68 -7.93
C ILE A 58 2.09 0.49 -8.42
N THR A 59 2.99 -0.01 -7.59
CA THR A 59 3.83 -1.18 -7.86
C THR A 59 3.80 -2.12 -6.67
N ALA A 60 3.78 -3.41 -6.95
CA ALA A 60 3.93 -4.45 -5.96
C ALA A 60 5.12 -5.31 -6.34
N THR A 61 6.07 -5.47 -5.42
CA THR A 61 7.30 -6.24 -5.61
C THR A 61 7.38 -7.32 -4.55
N THR A 62 7.51 -8.57 -4.97
CA THR A 62 7.73 -9.69 -4.04
C THR A 62 9.14 -9.61 -3.46
N LEU A 63 9.23 -9.67 -2.14
CA LEU A 63 10.48 -9.79 -1.40
C LEU A 63 10.58 -11.21 -0.86
N MET A 64 11.43 -12.03 -1.48
CA MET A 64 11.67 -13.40 -1.01
C MET A 64 12.41 -13.39 0.34
N PRO A 65 12.32 -14.44 1.16
CA PRO A 65 13.17 -14.57 2.34
C PRO A 65 14.65 -14.62 1.90
N SER A 66 15.52 -13.81 2.51
CA SER A 66 16.95 -13.72 2.16
C SER A 66 17.70 -12.86 3.18
N ASP A 67 19.02 -12.96 3.20
CA ASP A 67 19.90 -12.04 3.96
C ASP A 67 20.21 -10.72 3.23
N ASP A 68 19.59 -10.50 2.06
CA ASP A 68 19.73 -9.25 1.31
C ASP A 68 19.19 -8.05 2.09
N PRO A 69 19.75 -6.84 1.89
CA PRO A 69 19.22 -5.63 2.49
C PRO A 69 17.76 -5.40 2.09
N TRP A 70 17.02 -4.70 2.95
CA TRP A 70 15.70 -4.19 2.59
C TRP A 70 15.78 -3.24 1.39
N PRO A 71 14.72 -3.16 0.58
CA PRO A 71 14.67 -2.16 -0.48
C PRO A 71 14.86 -0.74 0.05
N PRO A 72 15.41 0.17 -0.76
CA PRO A 72 15.56 1.57 -0.37
C PRO A 72 14.22 2.13 0.14
N ARG A 73 14.25 2.91 1.24
CA ARG A 73 13.08 3.53 1.92
C ARG A 73 12.27 2.64 2.87
N VAL A 74 12.73 1.41 3.11
CA VAL A 74 12.21 0.54 4.16
C VAL A 74 13.26 0.47 5.29
N PRO A 75 13.26 1.40 6.27
CA PRO A 75 14.14 1.41 7.42
C PRO A 75 13.65 0.42 8.48
N LEU A 76 13.42 -0.83 8.09
CA LEU A 76 13.10 -1.89 9.03
C LEU A 76 14.35 -2.23 9.85
N GLU A 77 14.26 -2.12 11.17
CA GLU A 77 15.35 -2.50 12.09
C GLU A 77 15.52 -4.01 12.19
N ILE A 78 14.49 -4.78 11.82
CA ILE A 78 14.59 -6.23 11.67
C ILE A 78 15.40 -6.56 10.41
N ALA A 79 16.36 -7.48 10.50
CA ALA A 79 17.05 -7.98 9.32
C ALA A 79 16.07 -8.74 8.42
N ARG A 80 16.22 -8.64 7.10
CA ARG A 80 15.60 -9.62 6.22
C ARG A 80 16.33 -10.93 6.46
N THR A 81 15.60 -11.98 6.81
CA THR A 81 16.20 -13.29 7.10
C THR A 81 15.45 -14.40 6.37
N PRO A 82 16.05 -15.59 6.21
CA PRO A 82 15.38 -16.75 5.61
C PRO A 82 14.17 -17.27 6.40
N GLU A 83 14.06 -16.91 7.68
CA GLU A 83 12.94 -17.29 8.55
C GLU A 83 11.69 -16.42 8.35
N LEU A 84 11.81 -15.26 7.68
CA LEU A 84 10.65 -14.47 7.32
C LEU A 84 9.82 -15.18 6.24
N PRO A 85 8.49 -15.01 6.23
CA PRO A 85 7.70 -15.44 5.09
C PRO A 85 8.05 -14.59 3.85
N PRO A 86 7.70 -15.02 2.63
CA PRO A 86 7.67 -14.13 1.49
C PRO A 86 6.81 -12.91 1.79
N LEU A 87 7.33 -11.72 1.47
CA LEU A 87 6.63 -10.45 1.70
C LEU A 87 6.31 -9.77 0.39
N LEU A 88 5.38 -8.82 0.44
CA LEU A 88 5.06 -7.93 -0.64
C LEU A 88 5.38 -6.49 -0.22
N TRP A 89 6.24 -5.84 -0.99
CA TRP A 89 6.45 -4.41 -0.91
C TRP A 89 5.56 -3.71 -1.91
N VAL A 90 4.53 -3.02 -1.40
CA VAL A 90 3.63 -2.19 -2.19
C VAL A 90 4.07 -0.75 -2.08
N ARG A 91 4.22 -0.11 -3.23
CA ARG A 91 4.63 1.28 -3.34
C ARG A 91 3.68 2.05 -4.22
N ALA A 92 3.18 3.18 -3.72
CA ALA A 92 2.44 4.16 -4.50
C ALA A 92 3.26 5.44 -4.67
N GLU A 93 3.31 5.94 -5.90
CA GLU A 93 4.04 7.15 -6.29
C GLU A 93 3.05 8.18 -6.85
N GLY A 94 3.32 9.45 -6.55
CA GLY A 94 2.54 10.60 -6.99
C GLY A 94 2.79 11.81 -6.09
N PRO A 95 1.84 12.76 -6.03
CA PRO A 95 1.80 13.84 -5.04
C PRO A 95 1.82 13.32 -3.58
N THR A 96 1.35 12.09 -3.37
CA THR A 96 1.54 11.34 -2.12
C THR A 96 2.37 10.09 -2.42
N GLN A 97 3.21 9.72 -1.45
CA GLN A 97 4.01 8.50 -1.50
C GLN A 97 3.59 7.58 -0.36
N LEU A 98 3.43 6.30 -0.68
CA LEU A 98 3.09 5.25 0.27
C LEU A 98 4.05 4.09 0.05
N ASP A 99 4.66 3.62 1.12
CA ASP A 99 5.49 2.41 1.15
C ASP A 99 4.94 1.47 2.21
N VAL A 100 4.54 0.26 1.82
CA VAL A 100 4.00 -0.78 2.72
C VAL A 100 4.69 -2.10 2.48
N VAL A 101 5.12 -2.76 3.55
CA VAL A 101 5.59 -4.15 3.51
C VAL A 101 4.62 -5.00 4.31
N ALA A 102 4.04 -6.01 3.67
CA ALA A 102 3.05 -6.91 4.26
C ALA A 102 3.28 -8.36 3.81
N ALA A 103 2.88 -9.35 4.60
CA ALA A 103 2.97 -10.75 4.20
C ALA A 103 1.83 -11.19 3.27
N ILE A 104 0.67 -10.54 3.38
CA ILE A 104 -0.54 -10.92 2.63
C ILE A 104 -1.11 -9.69 1.95
N ALA A 105 -1.46 -9.86 0.67
CA ALA A 105 -2.17 -8.85 -0.11
C ALA A 105 -3.33 -9.50 -0.86
N THR A 106 -4.52 -8.93 -0.68
CA THR A 106 -5.74 -9.34 -1.40
C THR A 106 -6.25 -8.16 -2.21
N VAL A 107 -6.53 -8.39 -3.49
CA VAL A 107 -7.19 -7.41 -4.36
C VAL A 107 -8.61 -7.88 -4.61
N SER A 108 -9.58 -7.00 -4.37
CA SER A 108 -10.97 -7.22 -4.69
C SER A 108 -11.49 -6.12 -5.60
N GLU A 109 -12.34 -6.50 -6.55
CA GLU A 109 -13.06 -5.55 -7.39
C GLU A 109 -14.43 -5.29 -6.76
N GLU A 110 -14.80 -4.02 -6.63
CA GLU A 110 -16.14 -3.66 -6.19
C GLU A 110 -17.12 -3.85 -7.36
N ALA A 111 -17.95 -4.87 -7.26
CA ALA A 111 -18.99 -5.14 -8.25
C ALA A 111 -19.97 -3.96 -8.29
N ARG A 112 -20.00 -3.27 -9.44
CA ARG A 112 -20.98 -2.21 -9.72
C ARG A 112 -22.37 -2.85 -9.77
N ARG A 113 -23.23 -2.55 -8.80
CA ARG A 113 -24.65 -2.90 -8.83
C ARG A 113 -25.43 -1.94 -9.70
#